data_AF-A0AA91FGT1-F1
#
_entry.id   AF-A0AA91FGT1-F1
#
_cell.length_a   1.000
_cell.length_b   1.000
_cell.length_c   1.000
_cell.angle_alpha   90.00
_cell.angle_beta   90.00
_cell.angle_gamma   90.00
#
_symmetry.space_group_name_H-M   'P 1'
#
loop_
_entity.id
_entity.type
_entity.pdbx_description
1 polymer ?
#
loop_
_entity_poly.entity_id
_entity_poly.type
_entity_poly.pdbx_seq_one_letter_code
_entity_poly.pdbx_strand_id
1 'polypeptide(L)'
;MSLPEFGEPMAMTPVARNTHGDREHAANMEDGIALADDAPREGLAARCPQAWSRVEARRAFRSDVGIRLKPEVLPFSNIPAFPFWLSRNTAMAVSSR
;
A
#
# COMPACT_ATOMS: atom_id res chain seq x y z
N MET A 1 -11.45 12.52 49.78
CA MET A 1 -10.42 12.75 48.75
C MET A 1 -11.17 12.93 47.43
N SER A 2 -11.36 14.17 46.99
CA SER A 2 -12.09 14.50 45.75
C SER A 2 -11.16 14.35 44.54
N LEU A 3 -11.70 13.80 43.44
CA LEU A 3 -11.01 13.76 42.15
C LEU A 3 -10.85 15.20 41.60
N PRO A 4 -9.81 15.49 40.82
CA PRO A 4 -9.67 16.81 40.20
C PRO A 4 -10.75 17.02 39.14
N GLU A 5 -11.27 18.24 39.07
CA GLU A 5 -12.17 18.68 37.99
C GLU A 5 -11.37 18.72 36.68
N PHE A 6 -11.84 17.98 35.68
CA PHE A 6 -11.35 18.12 34.32
C PHE A 6 -11.91 19.44 33.77
N GLY A 7 -11.02 20.37 33.41
CA GLY A 7 -11.40 21.66 32.83
C GLY A 7 -12.28 21.50 31.59
N GLU A 8 -13.15 22.49 31.36
CA GLU A 8 -14.07 22.57 30.23
C GLU A 8 -13.44 22.04 28.94
N PRO A 9 -14.10 21.14 28.19
CA PRO A 9 -13.54 20.58 26.97
C PRO A 9 -13.29 21.72 25.99
N MET A 10 -12.02 21.93 25.64
CA MET A 10 -11.62 22.88 24.61
C MET A 10 -12.38 22.55 23.34
N ALA A 11 -13.26 23.47 22.91
CA ALA A 11 -13.97 23.35 21.65
C ALA A 11 -12.94 23.33 20.51
N MET A 12 -12.70 22.15 19.95
CA MET A 12 -11.95 21.99 18.71
C MET A 12 -12.67 22.77 17.62
N THR A 13 -12.05 23.83 17.11
CA THR A 13 -12.58 24.59 15.98
C THR A 13 -12.78 23.61 14.82
N PRO A 14 -13.98 23.52 14.21
CA PRO A 14 -14.16 22.71 13.03
C PRO A 14 -13.26 23.29 11.94
N VAL A 15 -12.23 22.53 11.55
CA VAL A 15 -11.46 22.84 10.35
C VAL A 15 -12.44 22.80 9.18
N ALA A 16 -12.42 23.85 8.35
CA ALA A 16 -13.35 24.07 7.26
C ALA A 16 -13.66 22.77 6.51
N ARG A 17 -14.95 22.43 6.45
CA ARG A 17 -15.44 21.31 5.66
C ARG A 17 -15.16 21.67 4.20
N ASN A 18 -14.28 20.94 3.51
CA ASN A 18 -14.05 21.15 2.08
C ASN A 18 -15.36 20.89 1.34
N THR A 19 -16.05 21.96 0.94
CA THR A 19 -17.26 21.91 0.13
C THR A 19 -16.86 21.87 -1.35
N HIS A 20 -16.38 20.71 -1.83
CA HIS A 20 -16.31 20.48 -3.27
C HIS A 20 -17.64 19.88 -3.71
N GLY A 21 -18.36 20.64 -4.54
CA GLY A 21 -19.76 20.42 -4.92
C GLY A 21 -19.99 19.42 -6.06
N ASP A 22 -18.99 18.62 -6.44
CA ASP A 22 -19.12 17.59 -7.48
C ASP A 22 -18.64 16.25 -6.93
N ARG A 23 -19.21 15.14 -7.39
CA ARG A 23 -18.76 13.79 -6.99
C ARG A 23 -17.30 13.61 -7.40
N GLU A 24 -16.39 13.71 -6.43
CA GLU A 24 -14.99 13.38 -6.66
C GLU A 24 -14.84 11.87 -6.78
N HIS A 25 -14.24 11.44 -7.89
CA HIS A 25 -13.91 10.04 -8.15
C HIS A 25 -12.40 9.86 -8.01
N ALA A 26 -11.97 9.07 -7.04
CA ALA A 26 -10.58 8.72 -6.82
C ALA A 26 -10.39 7.21 -6.94
N ALA A 27 -9.22 6.80 -7.42
CA ALA A 27 -8.81 5.41 -7.44
C ALA A 27 -7.41 5.31 -6.83
N ASN A 28 -7.27 4.48 -5.80
CA ASN A 28 -6.01 4.20 -5.13
C ASN A 28 -5.56 2.76 -5.41
N MET A 29 -4.25 2.57 -5.56
CA MET A 29 -3.63 1.27 -5.59
C MET A 29 -2.36 1.33 -4.77
N GLU A 30 -2.35 0.56 -3.68
CA GLU A 30 -1.24 0.53 -2.73
C GLU A 30 -0.63 -0.85 -2.71
N ASP A 31 0.70 -0.89 -2.61
CA ASP A 31 1.46 -2.13 -2.62
C ASP A 31 2.51 -2.08 -1.50
N GLY A 32 2.43 -3.06 -0.59
CA GLY A 32 3.37 -3.19 0.51
C GLY A 32 4.67 -3.82 0.05
N ILE A 33 5.75 -3.04 0.11
CA ILE A 33 7.13 -3.52 -0.05
C ILE A 33 7.94 -3.27 1.22
N ALA A 34 8.97 -4.08 1.43
CA ALA A 34 10.05 -3.75 2.35
C ALA A 34 11.38 -3.65 1.61
N LEU A 35 12.29 -2.88 2.20
CA LEU A 35 13.68 -2.81 1.79
C LEU A 35 14.52 -3.59 2.80
N ALA A 36 15.34 -4.51 2.30
CA ALA A 36 16.18 -5.37 3.12
C ALA A 36 17.48 -5.70 2.40
N ASP A 37 18.61 -5.43 3.04
CA ASP A 37 19.93 -5.88 2.62
C ASP A 37 20.12 -7.38 2.90
N ASP A 38 21.34 -7.87 2.74
CA ASP A 38 21.63 -9.31 2.69
C ASP A 38 21.25 -10.03 3.99
N ALA A 39 21.70 -9.52 5.15
CA ALA A 39 21.48 -10.18 6.43
C ALA A 39 19.99 -10.30 6.83
N PRO A 40 19.14 -9.26 6.71
CA PRO A 40 17.71 -9.39 6.97
C PRO A 40 16.99 -10.29 5.96
N ARG A 41 17.43 -10.36 4.69
CA ARG A 41 16.86 -11.29 3.70
C ARG A 41 17.16 -12.74 4.07
N GLU A 42 18.40 -13.04 4.42
CA GLU A 42 18.80 -14.36 4.90
C GLU A 42 18.05 -14.75 6.18
N GLY A 43 17.94 -13.80 7.13
CA GLY A 43 17.18 -13.99 8.35
C GLY A 43 15.69 -14.28 8.11
N LEU A 44 15.07 -13.60 7.14
CA LEU A 44 13.68 -13.86 6.73
C LEU A 44 13.54 -15.24 6.08
N ALA A 45 14.46 -15.62 5.20
CA ALA A 45 14.47 -16.92 4.53
C ALA A 45 14.60 -18.07 5.53
N ALA A 46 15.49 -17.93 6.52
CA ALA A 46 15.73 -18.95 7.54
C ALA A 46 14.57 -19.04 8.55
N ARG A 47 14.06 -17.91 9.05
CA ARG A 47 13.06 -17.88 10.13
C ARG A 47 11.63 -18.06 9.63
N CYS A 48 11.36 -17.69 8.38
CA CYS A 48 10.01 -17.67 7.81
C CYS A 48 10.01 -18.20 6.35
N PRO A 49 10.38 -19.47 6.11
CA PRO A 49 10.58 -20.02 4.77
C PRO A 49 9.33 -19.95 3.89
N GLN A 50 8.13 -20.09 4.47
CA GLN A 50 6.87 -19.94 3.73
C GLN A 50 6.63 -18.50 3.27
N ALA A 51 6.99 -17.50 4.09
CA ALA A 51 6.87 -16.10 3.71
C ALA A 51 7.88 -15.76 2.62
N TRP A 52 9.11 -16.26 2.76
CA TRP A 52 10.15 -16.13 1.74
C TRP A 52 9.73 -16.74 0.40
N SER A 53 9.14 -17.94 0.40
CA SER A 53 8.61 -18.55 -0.83
C SER A 53 7.57 -17.67 -1.53
N ARG A 54 6.69 -16.99 -0.77
CA ARG A 54 5.73 -16.04 -1.35
C ARG A 54 6.42 -14.79 -1.93
N VAL A 55 7.47 -14.29 -1.27
CA VAL A 55 8.28 -13.18 -1.80
C VAL A 55 8.89 -13.58 -3.14
N GLU A 56 9.56 -14.73 -3.21
CA GLU A 56 10.19 -15.24 -4.43
C GLU A 56 9.18 -15.45 -5.56
N ALA A 57 8.04 -16.09 -5.28
CA ALA A 57 6.98 -16.29 -6.28
C ALA A 57 6.45 -14.96 -6.85
N ARG A 58 6.29 -13.94 -6.01
CA ARG A 58 5.85 -12.60 -6.45
C ARG A 58 6.93 -11.87 -7.25
N ARG A 59 8.21 -12.06 -6.90
CA ARG A 59 9.31 -11.51 -7.68
C ARG A 59 9.37 -12.14 -9.08
N ALA A 60 9.20 -13.46 -9.17
CA ALA A 60 9.12 -14.18 -10.44
C ALA A 60 7.99 -13.63 -11.32
N PHE A 61 6.77 -13.57 -10.78
CA PHE A 61 5.61 -13.02 -11.50
C PHE A 61 5.83 -11.59 -12.01
N ARG A 62 6.42 -10.71 -11.19
CA ARG A 62 6.74 -9.32 -11.60
C ARG A 62 7.72 -9.29 -12.77
N SER A 63 8.72 -10.18 -12.76
CA SER A 63 9.65 -10.32 -13.88
C SER A 63 8.94 -10.74 -15.16
N ASP A 64 7.96 -11.66 -15.07
CA ASP A 64 7.19 -12.14 -16.22
C ASP A 64 6.37 -11.03 -16.88
N VAL A 65 5.90 -10.04 -16.10
CA VAL A 65 5.18 -8.85 -16.61
C VAL A 65 6.12 -7.65 -16.90
N GLY A 66 7.43 -7.88 -16.91
CA GLY A 66 8.43 -6.88 -17.30
C GLY A 66 8.87 -5.91 -16.19
N ILE A 67 8.51 -6.17 -14.93
CA ILE A 67 8.90 -5.38 -13.75
C ILE A 67 10.09 -6.03 -13.07
N ARG A 68 11.27 -5.42 -13.20
CA ARG A 68 12.51 -5.93 -12.58
C ARG A 68 12.74 -5.29 -11.22
N LEU A 69 12.61 -6.07 -10.15
CA LEU A 69 12.93 -5.63 -8.80
C LEU A 69 14.42 -5.84 -8.51
N LYS A 70 15.04 -4.91 -7.80
CA LYS A 70 16.37 -5.12 -7.20
C LYS A 70 16.30 -6.20 -6.10
N PRO A 71 17.42 -6.84 -5.72
CA PRO A 71 17.43 -7.87 -4.68
C PRO A 71 16.87 -7.38 -3.33
N GLU A 72 17.12 -6.13 -2.99
CA GLU A 72 16.71 -5.53 -1.71
C GLU A 72 15.21 -5.21 -1.62
N VAL A 73 14.47 -5.27 -2.73
CA VAL A 73 13.03 -4.97 -2.76
C VAL A 73 12.21 -6.24 -2.57
N LEU A 74 11.55 -6.36 -1.42
CA LEU A 74 10.74 -7.52 -1.04
C LEU A 74 9.24 -7.21 -1.18
N PRO A 75 8.53 -7.80 -2.17
CA PRO A 75 7.10 -7.63 -2.32
C PRO A 75 6.28 -8.47 -1.34
N PHE A 76 5.46 -7.81 -0.52
CA PHE A 76 4.57 -8.48 0.44
C PHE A 76 3.10 -8.54 0.01
N SER A 77 2.65 -7.62 -0.85
CA SER A 77 1.28 -7.65 -1.38
C SER A 77 1.00 -8.88 -2.24
N ASN A 78 -0.23 -9.39 -2.16
CA ASN A 78 -0.75 -10.48 -2.98
C ASN A 78 -1.49 -10.02 -4.24
N ILE A 79 -1.61 -8.70 -4.46
CA ILE A 79 -2.17 -8.10 -5.68
C ILE A 79 -1.11 -7.31 -6.48
N PRO A 80 0.11 -7.85 -6.67
CA PRO A 80 1.15 -7.10 -7.38
C PRO A 80 0.72 -6.88 -8.83
N ALA A 81 1.02 -5.70 -9.38
CA ALA A 81 0.99 -5.46 -10.82
C ALA A 81 -0.37 -5.77 -11.50
N PHE A 82 -1.49 -5.46 -10.83
CA PHE A 82 -2.83 -5.76 -11.34
C PHE A 82 -3.07 -5.14 -12.74
N PRO A 83 -3.53 -5.92 -13.73
CA PRO A 83 -3.33 -5.68 -15.16
C PRO A 83 -4.01 -4.44 -15.76
N PHE A 84 -4.96 -3.79 -15.08
CA PHE A 84 -5.57 -2.57 -15.62
C PHE A 84 -4.61 -1.36 -15.57
N TRP A 85 -3.85 -1.22 -14.48
CA TRP A 85 -3.00 -0.06 -14.24
C TRP A 85 -1.70 -0.08 -15.06
N LEU A 86 -1.30 -1.25 -15.55
CA LEU A 86 -0.07 -1.43 -16.32
C LEU A 86 -0.29 -1.41 -17.83
N SER A 87 -1.54 -1.36 -18.28
CA SER A 87 -1.84 -1.25 -19.70
C SER A 87 -1.55 0.17 -20.20
N ARG A 88 -0.48 0.30 -20.99
CA ARG A 88 0.04 1.58 -21.50
C ARG A 88 -0.96 2.37 -22.35
N ASN A 89 -1.96 1.70 -22.92
CA ASN A 89 -2.86 2.26 -23.92
C ASN A 89 -4.31 2.36 -23.43
N THR A 90 -4.55 2.23 -22.12
CA THR A 90 -5.90 2.30 -21.54
C THR A 90 -5.93 3.23 -20.34
N ALA A 91 -7.04 3.93 -20.14
CA ALA A 91 -7.31 4.73 -18.95
C ALA A 91 -8.61 4.27 -18.29
N MET A 92 -8.72 4.44 -16.96
CA MET A 92 -10.01 4.26 -16.28
C MET A 92 -10.96 5.39 -16.67
N ALA A 93 -12.18 5.04 -17.05
CA ALA A 93 -13.24 5.99 -17.33
C ALA A 93 -14.36 5.85 -16.30
N VAL A 94 -14.82 6.98 -15.77
CA VAL A 94 -16.05 7.05 -14.99
C VAL A 94 -17.20 7.28 -15.97
N SER A 95 -18.22 6.41 -15.95
CA SER A 95 -19.42 6.55 -16.78
C SER A 95 -20.62 6.90 -15.91
N SER A 96 -21.40 7.89 -16.32
CA SER A 96 -22.79 8.00 -15.88
C SER A 96 -23.63 6.88 -16.51
N ARG A 97 -24.62 6.36 -15.79
CA ARG A 97 -25.70 5.57 -16.39
C ARG A 97 -26.74 6.50 -17.00
#